data_AF-A0A928H7F9-F1
#
_entry.id   AF-A0A928H7F9-F1
#
_cell.length_a   1.000
_cell.length_b   1.000
_cell.length_c   1.000
_cell.angle_alpha   90.00
_cell.angle_beta   90.00
_cell.angle_gamma   90.00
#
_symmetry.space_group_name_H-M   'P 1'
#
loop_
_entity.id
_entity.type
_entity.pdbx_description
1 polymer ?
#
loop_
_entity_poly.entity_id
_entity_poly.type
_entity_poly.pdbx_seq_one_letter_code
_entity_poly.pdbx_strand_id
1 'polypeptide(L)' 'GCVGGGGQPCLATDAVRAARTAGLYTDDEKSVIRMSHLNPEVQALYKDYLGEPGSEKAEHLLHTDYRKRDLYKFAK' A
#
# COMPACT_ATOMS: atom_id res chain seq x y z
N GLY A 1 0.54 -9.01 8.26
CA GLY A 1 0.18 -7.82 7.47
C GLY A 1 -1.30 -7.84 7.13
N CYS A 2 -1.74 -7.04 6.15
CA CYS A 2 -3.17 -6.81 5.81
C CYS A 2 -4.01 -8.07 5.63
N VAL A 3 -3.41 -9.17 5.15
CA VAL A 3 -4.05 -10.50 4.95
C VAL A 3 -4.74 -11.09 6.18
N GLY A 4 -4.40 -10.60 7.38
CA GLY A 4 -5.01 -10.96 8.66
C GLY A 4 -5.56 -9.77 9.45
N GLY A 5 -5.85 -8.64 8.79
CA GLY A 5 -6.42 -7.45 9.44
C GLY A 5 -7.78 -7.72 10.08
N GLY A 6 -8.16 -6.92 11.07
CA GLY A 6 -9.35 -7.16 11.91
C GLY A 6 -10.71 -7.17 11.18
N GLY A 7 -10.77 -6.69 9.93
CA GLY A 7 -11.96 -6.79 9.08
C GLY A 7 -12.01 -8.00 8.14
N GLN A 8 -10.97 -8.85 8.14
CA GLN A 8 -10.96 -10.08 7.36
C GLN A 8 -11.91 -11.13 7.98
N PRO A 9 -12.41 -12.11 7.19
CA PRO A 9 -13.23 -13.18 7.73
C PRO A 9 -12.58 -13.86 8.93
N CYS A 10 -13.39 -14.15 9.95
CA CYS A 10 -12.98 -14.85 11.17
C CYS A 10 -12.27 -16.19 10.83
N LEU A 11 -11.44 -16.67 11.76
CA LEU A 11 -10.64 -17.89 11.59
C LEU A 11 -9.55 -17.77 10.53
N ALA A 12 -8.93 -16.59 10.40
CA ALA A 12 -7.69 -16.40 9.65
C ALA A 12 -6.51 -17.08 10.38
N THR A 13 -6.50 -18.41 10.42
CA THR A 13 -5.39 -19.24 10.90
C THR A 13 -4.15 -18.98 10.06
N ASP A 14 -2.99 -19.41 10.54
CA ASP A 14 -1.74 -19.20 9.80
C ASP A 14 -1.73 -19.92 8.45
N ALA A 15 -2.38 -21.09 8.35
CA ALA A 15 -2.57 -21.79 7.08
C ALA A 15 -3.42 -20.97 6.09
N VAL A 16 -4.50 -20.35 6.56
CA VAL A 16 -5.36 -19.49 5.74
C VAL A 16 -4.61 -18.23 5.28
N ARG A 17 -3.82 -17.62 6.18
CA ARG A 17 -2.98 -16.45 5.85
C ARG A 17 -1.91 -16.81 4.82
N ALA A 18 -1.29 -17.98 4.95
CA ALA A 18 -0.31 -18.47 3.98
C ALA A 18 -0.95 -18.69 2.60
N ALA A 19 -2.12 -19.32 2.53
CA ALA A 19 -2.84 -19.54 1.28
C ALA A 19 -3.24 -18.21 0.59
N ARG A 20 -3.77 -17.24 1.35
CA ARG A 20 -4.08 -15.89 0.84
C ARG A 20 -2.84 -15.19 0.27
N THR A 21 -1.72 -15.31 0.98
CA THR A 21 -0.45 -14.69 0.59
C THR A 21 0.10 -15.33 -0.69
N ALA A 22 0.05 -16.66 -0.80
CA ALA A 22 0.47 -17.39 -1.99
C ALA A 22 -0.35 -17.01 -3.23
N GLY A 23 -1.68 -16.83 -3.07
CA GLY A 23 -2.54 -16.36 -4.16
C GLY A 23 -2.09 -15.00 -4.70
N LEU A 24 -1.90 -14.01 -3.82
CA LEU A 24 -1.45 -12.66 -4.21
C LEU A 24 -0.10 -12.69 -4.93
N TYR A 25 0.89 -13.42 -4.40
CA TYR A 25 2.20 -13.48 -5.05
C TYR A 25 2.17 -14.21 -6.39
N THR A 26 1.33 -15.23 -6.54
CA THR A 26 1.15 -15.92 -7.82
C THR A 26 0.60 -14.97 -8.88
N ASP A 27 -0.32 -14.08 -8.52
CA ASP A 27 -0.88 -13.09 -9.43
C ASP A 27 0.17 -12.01 -9.80
N ASP A 28 0.93 -11.53 -8.83
CA ASP A 28 2.02 -10.57 -9.04
C ASP A 28 3.12 -11.12 -9.96
N GLU A 29 3.48 -12.41 -9.81
CA GLU A 29 4.47 -13.08 -10.64
C GLU A 29 4.01 -13.27 -12.09
N LYS A 30 2.70 -13.42 -12.30
CA LYS A 30 2.11 -13.54 -13.63
C LYS A 30 1.88 -12.20 -14.31
N SER A 31 2.02 -11.09 -13.59
CA SER A 31 1.81 -9.77 -14.17
C SER A 31 2.88 -9.46 -15.22
N VAL A 32 2.43 -9.03 -16.42
CA VAL A 32 3.30 -8.58 -17.50
C VAL A 32 4.08 -7.32 -17.09
N ILE A 33 3.46 -6.44 -16.30
CA ILE A 33 4.08 -5.22 -15.77
C ILE A 33 4.01 -5.28 -14.25
N ARG A 34 5.12 -5.68 -13.64
CA ARG A 34 5.21 -5.84 -12.18
C ARG A 34 5.74 -4.61 -11.45
N MET A 35 6.59 -3.81 -12.09
CA MET A 35 7.25 -2.67 -11.44
C MET A 35 6.49 -1.37 -11.74
N SER A 36 6.15 -0.60 -10.71
CA SER A 36 5.34 0.62 -10.85
C SER A 36 5.94 1.66 -11.80
N HIS A 37 7.26 1.80 -11.83
CA HIS A 37 7.95 2.75 -12.72
C HIS A 37 7.95 2.31 -14.20
N LEU A 38 7.56 1.06 -14.50
CA LEU A 38 7.35 0.57 -15.85
C LEU A 38 5.88 0.66 -16.28
N ASN A 39 4.96 1.03 -15.38
CA ASN A 39 3.53 1.16 -15.70
C ASN A 39 3.30 2.43 -16.56
N PRO A 40 2.78 2.30 -17.80
CA PRO A 40 2.51 3.43 -18.68
C PRO A 40 1.59 4.49 -18.08
N GLU A 41 0.59 4.10 -17.29
CA GLU A 41 -0.35 5.03 -16.66
C GLU A 41 0.34 5.85 -15.55
N VAL A 42 1.23 5.22 -14.79
CA VAL A 42 2.04 5.91 -13.77
C VAL A 42 3.00 6.88 -14.45
N GLN A 43 3.68 6.45 -15.53
CA GLN A 43 4.56 7.33 -16.30
C GLN A 43 3.80 8.54 -16.88
N ALA A 44 2.62 8.33 -17.46
CA ALA A 44 1.78 9.40 -17.99
C ALA A 44 1.33 10.37 -16.89
N LEU A 45 0.90 9.85 -15.74
CA LEU A 45 0.49 10.68 -14.59
C LEU A 45 1.62 11.61 -14.11
N TYR A 46 2.85 11.08 -14.02
CA TYR A 46 4.01 11.90 -13.65
C TYR A 46 4.36 12.89 -14.75
N LYS A 47 4.51 12.44 -15.99
CA LYS A 47 4.86 13.30 -17.13
C LYS A 47 3.88 14.46 -17.33
N ASP A 48 2.58 14.16 -17.30
CA ASP A 48 1.55 15.11 -17.75
C ASP A 48 0.98 15.93 -16.59
N TYR A 49 1.15 15.49 -15.33
CA TYR A 49 0.53 16.14 -14.18
C TYR A 49 1.45 16.35 -12.98
N LEU A 50 2.04 15.29 -12.41
CA LEU A 50 2.77 15.38 -11.13
C LEU A 50 4.20 15.93 -11.25
N GLY A 51 4.80 15.91 -12.45
CA GLY A 51 6.21 16.21 -12.67
C GLY A 51 7.09 15.03 -12.27
N GLU A 52 8.05 15.28 -11.37
CA GLU A 52 8.99 14.27 -10.88
C GLU A 52 8.61 13.75 -9.47
N PRO A 53 9.04 12.54 -9.07
CA PRO A 53 8.92 12.09 -7.69
C PRO A 53 9.57 13.08 -6.72
N GLY A 54 8.86 13.46 -5.65
CA GLY A 54 9.32 14.46 -4.69
C GLY A 54 9.23 15.92 -5.17
N SER A 55 8.56 16.18 -6.30
CA SER A 55 8.18 17.55 -6.68
C SER A 55 7.24 18.17 -5.63
N GLU A 56 7.14 19.51 -5.61
CA GLU A 56 6.21 20.23 -4.72
C GLU A 56 4.77 19.71 -4.84
N LYS A 57 4.32 19.42 -6.08
CA LYS A 57 2.98 18.88 -6.31
C LYS A 57 2.83 17.45 -5.80
N ALA A 58 3.84 16.60 -5.99
CA ALA A 58 3.83 15.23 -5.47
C ALA A 58 3.84 15.23 -3.94
N GLU A 59 4.63 16.10 -3.31
CA GLU A 59 4.66 16.28 -1.85
C GLU A 59 3.27 16.65 -1.32
N HIS A 60 2.65 17.68 -1.89
CA HIS A 60 1.35 18.18 -1.43
C HIS A 60 0.22 17.15 -1.59
N LEU A 61 0.28 16.28 -2.59
CA LEU A 61 -0.80 15.32 -2.88
C LEU A 61 -0.58 13.93 -2.29
N LEU A 62 0.68 13.47 -2.22
CA LEU A 62 1.00 12.07 -1.95
C LEU A 62 1.77 11.88 -0.63
N HIS A 63 2.33 12.94 -0.06
CA HIS A 63 3.08 12.87 1.20
C HIS A 63 2.26 13.44 2.36
N THR A 64 2.67 13.12 3.58
CA THR A 64 2.01 13.57 4.81
C THR A 64 3.02 13.63 5.95
N ASP A 65 2.71 14.47 6.94
CA ASP A 65 3.49 14.58 8.16
C ASP A 65 2.85 13.84 9.33
N TYR A 66 3.69 13.49 10.31
CA TYR A 66 3.25 12.97 11.60
C TYR A 66 3.37 14.04 12.67
N ARG A 67 2.40 14.06 13.59
CA ARG A 67 2.46 14.89 14.79
C ARG A 67 2.45 14.01 16.03
N LYS A 68 3.32 14.33 16.99
CA LYS A 68 3.37 13.64 18.28
C LYS A 68 2.02 13.79 18.99
N ARG A 69 1.47 12.68 19.49
CA ARG A 69 0.26 12.64 20.32
C ARG A 69 0.61 12.08 21.69
N ASP A 70 -0.13 12.51 22.70
CA ASP A 70 -0.03 11.93 24.03
C ASP A 70 -0.52 10.49 24.02
N LEU A 71 0.02 9.67 24.93
CA LEU A 71 -0.43 8.30 25.12
C LEU A 71 -1.92 8.29 25.53
N TYR A 72 -2.68 7.38 24.91
CA TYR A 72 -4.08 7.17 25.24
C TYR A 72 -4.20 6.79 26.73
N LYS A 73 -4.85 7.65 27.52
CA LYS A 73 -5.10 7.40 28.94
C LYS A 73 -6.38 6.57 29.07
N PHE A 74 -6.24 5.26 29.31
CA PHE A 74 -7.37 4.46 29.80
C PHE A 74 -7.74 4.96 31.20
N ALA A 75 -8.92 5.57 31.34
CA ALA A 75 -9.47 5.82 32.67
C ALA A 75 -9.76 4.46 33.33
N LYS A 76 -9.16 4.24 34.50
CA LYS A 76 -9.45 3.11 35.38
C LYS A 76 -10.73 3.35 36.16
#